data_AF-A0A7L0NZE0-F1
#
_entry.id   AF-A0A7L0NZE0-F1
#
_cell.length_a   1.000
_cell.length_b   1.000
_cell.length_c   1.000
_cell.angle_alpha   90.00
_cell.angle_beta   90.00
_cell.angle_gamma   90.00
#
_symmetry.space_group_name_H-M   'P 1'
#
loop_
_entity.id
_entity.type
_entity.pdbx_description
1 polymer ?
#
loop_
_entity_poly.entity_id
_entity_poly.type
_entity_poly.pdbx_seq_one_letter_code
_entity_poly.pdbx_strand_id
1 'polypeptide(L)'
;LWVGSVVWVWPRPGHAPRELVLDVVVERKSAADLGHSIRDGRYREQKFRLHRSGLRYPVYLLEAPGEGEPLPLPLPTLRQAATNTQVVDSFFVKHTRDPQESATYLGILGRHLKRRF
;
A
#
# COMPACT_ATOMS: atom_id res chain seq x y z
N LEU A 1 -6.10 -9.74 6.00
CA LEU A 1 -4.63 -9.86 5.90
C LEU A 1 -4.03 -9.28 7.17
N TRP A 2 -3.10 -9.97 7.82
CA TRP A 2 -2.46 -9.43 9.03
C TRP A 2 -1.50 -8.27 8.69
N VAL A 3 -0.95 -8.23 7.47
CA VAL A 3 -0.03 -7.19 6.98
C VAL A 3 -0.41 -6.84 5.53
N GLY A 4 -0.53 -5.54 5.22
CA GLY A 4 -0.89 -5.07 3.88
C GLY A 4 -2.40 -5.08 3.60
N SER A 5 -2.83 -4.26 2.65
CA SER A 5 -4.21 -4.16 2.20
C SER A 5 -4.53 -5.14 1.07
N VAL A 6 -3.60 -5.33 0.14
CA VAL A 6 -3.76 -6.20 -1.02
C VAL A 6 -2.50 -7.01 -1.27
N VAL A 7 -2.67 -8.30 -1.53
CA VAL A 7 -1.62 -9.22 -2.02
C VAL A 7 -2.19 -10.04 -3.17
N TRP A 8 -1.31 -10.56 -4.03
CA TRP A 8 -1.70 -11.49 -5.07
C TRP A 8 -1.27 -12.90 -4.69
N VAL A 9 -2.17 -13.84 -4.94
CA VAL A 9 -1.97 -15.25 -4.67
C VAL A 9 -2.10 -16.04 -5.96
N TRP A 10 -1.17 -16.95 -6.19
CA TRP A 10 -1.18 -17.85 -7.33
C TRP A 10 -1.48 -19.29 -6.90
N PRO A 11 -2.53 -19.92 -7.43
CA PRO A 11 -2.81 -21.32 -7.16
C PRO A 11 -1.81 -22.20 -7.91
N ARG A 12 -1.22 -23.18 -7.23
CA ARG A 12 -0.43 -24.23 -7.91
C ARG A 12 -1.37 -25.29 -8.48
N PRO A 13 -1.31 -25.61 -9.79
CA PRO A 13 -2.08 -26.72 -10.35
C PRO A 13 -1.61 -28.06 -9.78
N GLY A 14 -2.54 -28.93 -9.39
CA GLY A 14 -2.31 -30.37 -9.21
C GLY A 14 -1.81 -30.86 -7.85
N HIS A 15 -1.65 -30.02 -6.83
CA HIS A 15 -1.35 -30.45 -5.45
C HIS A 15 -2.24 -29.70 -4.45
N ALA A 16 -2.41 -30.23 -3.23
CA ALA A 16 -3.18 -29.66 -2.10
C ALA A 16 -3.04 -28.12 -1.96
N PRO A 17 -3.99 -27.39 -1.34
CA PRO A 17 -4.12 -25.92 -1.45
C PRO A 17 -2.92 -25.18 -0.88
N ARG A 18 -1.84 -25.14 -1.66
CA ARG A 18 -0.62 -24.38 -1.40
C ARG A 18 -0.66 -23.20 -2.34
N GLU A 19 -1.17 -22.12 -1.78
CA GLU A 19 -1.20 -20.79 -2.36
C GLU A 19 0.19 -20.16 -2.27
N LEU A 20 0.72 -19.70 -3.41
CA LEU A 20 1.95 -18.89 -3.41
C LEU A 20 1.57 -17.41 -3.36
N VAL A 21 2.04 -16.70 -2.36
CA VAL A 21 1.92 -15.24 -2.30
C VAL A 21 3.02 -14.64 -3.18
N LEU A 22 2.65 -13.77 -4.11
CA LEU A 22 3.62 -12.99 -4.88
C LEU A 22 4.31 -11.99 -3.95
N ASP A 23 5.58 -11.69 -4.21
CA ASP A 23 6.39 -10.80 -3.36
C ASP A 23 5.96 -9.32 -3.34
N VAL A 24 4.85 -8.99 -3.99
CA VAL A 24 4.28 -7.64 -4.05
C VAL A 24 3.17 -7.52 -3.02
N VAL A 25 3.30 -6.52 -2.14
CA VAL A 25 2.27 -6.14 -1.17
C VAL A 25 1.89 -4.70 -1.38
N VAL A 26 0.60 -4.40 -1.40
CA VAL A 26 0.11 -3.02 -1.45
C VAL A 26 -0.51 -2.67 -0.11
N GLU A 27 -0.06 -1.56 0.47
CA GLU A 27 -0.73 -0.87 1.56
C GLU A 27 -1.46 0.34 0.99
N ARG A 28 -2.81 0.30 1.00
CA ARG A 28 -3.63 1.43 0.57
C ARG A 28 -3.87 2.35 1.77
N LYS A 29 -3.70 3.66 1.59
CA LYS A 29 -3.93 4.65 2.64
C LYS A 29 -4.64 5.87 2.06
N SER A 30 -5.74 6.30 2.69
CA SER A 30 -6.31 7.63 2.42
C SER A 30 -5.48 8.71 3.11
N ALA A 31 -5.60 9.97 2.67
CA ALA A 31 -4.94 11.09 3.31
C ALA A 31 -5.37 11.26 4.79
N ALA A 32 -6.66 11.08 5.09
CA ALA A 32 -7.17 11.11 6.46
C ALA A 32 -6.62 9.95 7.30
N ASP A 33 -6.64 8.71 6.78
CA ASP A 33 -6.10 7.55 7.49
C ASP A 33 -4.60 7.67 7.76
N LEU A 34 -3.85 8.23 6.81
CA LEU A 34 -2.43 8.55 7.01
C LEU A 34 -2.28 9.52 8.18
N GLY A 35 -3.06 10.61 8.19
CA GLY A 35 -3.06 11.59 9.28
C GLY A 35 -3.35 10.98 10.64
N HIS A 36 -4.40 10.16 10.75
CA HIS A 36 -4.72 9.45 11.99
C HIS A 36 -3.60 8.50 12.42
N SER A 37 -3.07 7.71 11.49
CA SER A 37 -2.00 6.76 11.79
C SER A 37 -0.69 7.40 12.25
N ILE A 38 -0.41 8.64 11.82
CA ILE A 38 0.74 9.40 12.31
C ILE A 38 0.49 9.87 13.75
N ARG A 39 -0.73 10.36 14.05
CA ARG A 39 -1.06 10.89 15.39
C ARG A 39 -1.09 9.80 16.45
N ASP A 40 -1.59 8.62 16.12
CA ASP A 40 -1.69 7.49 17.06
C ASP A 40 -0.49 6.53 17.01
N GLY A 41 0.53 6.83 16.21
CA GLY A 41 1.79 6.09 16.14
C GLY A 41 1.77 4.84 15.25
N ARG A 42 0.62 4.40 14.75
CA ARG A 42 0.49 3.21 13.90
C ARG A 42 1.23 3.30 12.57
N TYR A 43 1.47 4.51 12.05
CA TYR A 43 2.18 4.72 10.79
C TYR A 43 3.58 4.05 10.78
N ARG A 44 4.33 4.15 11.88
CA ARG A 44 5.67 3.56 11.97
C ARG A 44 5.59 2.04 12.15
N GLU A 45 4.67 1.58 12.99
CA GLU A 45 4.45 0.16 13.26
C GLU A 45 4.01 -0.61 11.99
N GLN A 46 3.07 -0.05 11.23
CA GLN A 46 2.58 -0.63 9.97
C GLN A 46 3.72 -0.81 8.96
N LYS A 47 4.55 0.21 8.75
CA LYS A 47 5.73 0.12 7.87
C LYS A 47 6.77 -0.87 8.36
N PHE A 48 7.00 -0.94 9.67
CA PHE A 48 7.91 -1.92 10.27
C PHE A 48 7.43 -3.36 10.00
N ARG A 49 6.13 -3.61 10.16
CA ARG A 49 5.53 -4.92 9.89
C ARG A 49 5.59 -5.28 8.40
N LEU A 50 5.37 -4.33 7.52
CA LEU A 50 5.53 -4.52 6.06
C LEU A 50 6.98 -4.87 5.70
N HIS A 51 7.98 -4.17 6.26
CA HIS A 51 9.39 -4.52 6.08
C HIS A 51 9.73 -5.93 6.57
N ARG A 52 9.16 -6.34 7.71
CA ARG A 52 9.41 -7.64 8.32
C ARG A 52 8.58 -8.77 7.72
N SER A 53 7.67 -8.47 6.79
CA SER A 53 6.77 -9.48 6.18
C SER A 53 7.47 -10.46 5.23
N GLY A 54 8.72 -10.18 4.83
CA GLY A 54 9.45 -10.96 3.83
C GLY A 54 9.04 -10.65 2.37
N LEU A 55 8.03 -9.81 2.16
CA LEU A 55 7.58 -9.38 0.84
C LEU A 55 8.53 -8.29 0.31
N ARG A 56 9.12 -8.56 -0.86
CA ARG A 56 10.24 -7.77 -1.40
C ARG A 56 9.81 -6.44 -2.02
N TYR A 57 8.55 -6.32 -2.43
CA TYR A 57 8.07 -5.17 -3.18
C TYR A 57 6.86 -4.51 -2.48
N PRO A 58 7.10 -3.76 -1.39
CA PRO A 58 6.06 -2.98 -0.74
C PRO A 58 5.69 -1.75 -1.58
N VAL A 59 4.42 -1.65 -1.94
CA VAL A 59 3.81 -0.51 -2.63
C VAL A 59 2.91 0.23 -1.64
N TYR A 60 3.13 1.52 -1.48
CA TYR A 60 2.28 2.40 -0.68
C TYR A 60 1.37 3.19 -1.62
N LEU A 61 0.09 2.80 -1.69
CA LEU A 61 -0.89 3.42 -2.56
C LEU A 61 -1.62 4.53 -1.78
N LEU A 62 -1.20 5.78 -1.99
CA LEU A 62 -1.68 6.95 -1.26
C LEU A 62 -2.72 7.72 -2.07
N GLU A 63 -3.94 7.76 -1.57
CA GLU A 63 -5.02 8.56 -2.16
C GLU A 63 -4.92 10.02 -1.74
N ALA A 64 -5.17 10.92 -2.69
CA ALA A 64 -5.35 12.33 -2.43
C ALA A 64 -6.59 12.55 -1.53
N PRO A 65 -6.60 13.62 -0.72
CA PRO A 65 -7.80 13.97 0.02
C PRO A 65 -8.92 14.36 -0.94
N GLY A 66 -10.15 14.05 -0.57
CA GLY A 66 -11.34 14.58 -1.22
C GLY A 66 -11.44 16.09 -1.07
N GLU A 67 -12.17 16.73 -1.99
CA GLU A 67 -12.46 18.16 -1.88
C GLU A 67 -13.22 18.46 -0.58
N GLY A 68 -12.69 19.39 0.22
CA GLY A 68 -13.27 19.76 1.51
C GLY A 68 -13.13 18.70 2.61
N GLU A 69 -12.40 17.60 2.38
CA GLU A 69 -12.19 16.56 3.39
C GLU A 69 -11.39 17.13 4.57
N PRO A 70 -11.92 17.04 5.81
CA PRO A 70 -11.20 17.49 6.98
C PRO A 70 -10.02 16.56 7.28
N LEU A 71 -8.81 17.10 7.24
CA LEU A 71 -7.60 16.30 7.47
C LEU A 71 -7.12 16.37 8.92
N PRO A 72 -6.67 15.23 9.49
CA PRO A 72 -6.18 15.21 10.87
C PRO A 72 -4.83 15.90 11.04
N LEU A 73 -4.09 16.10 9.96
CA LEU A 73 -2.80 16.77 9.92
C LEU A 73 -2.72 17.65 8.67
N PRO A 74 -1.88 18.71 8.68
CA PRO A 74 -1.66 19.54 7.51
C PRO A 74 -1.14 18.75 6.31
N LEU A 75 -1.59 19.12 5.11
CA LEU A 75 -1.15 18.52 3.84
C LEU A 75 0.38 18.43 3.68
N PRO A 76 1.18 19.47 4.02
CA PRO A 76 2.64 19.38 3.97
C PRO A 76 3.20 18.25 4.84
N THR A 77 2.64 18.02 6.03
CA THR A 77 3.05 16.94 6.93
C THR A 77 2.78 15.57 6.32
N LEU A 78 1.60 15.39 5.68
CA LEU A 78 1.26 14.15 4.99
C LEU A 78 2.18 13.89 3.79
N ARG A 79 2.51 14.94 3.02
CA ARG A 79 3.46 14.86 1.89
C ARG A 79 4.87 14.52 2.35
N GLN A 80 5.32 15.08 3.47
CA GLN A 80 6.61 14.72 4.05
C GLN A 80 6.62 13.26 4.51
N ALA A 81 5.53 12.79 5.14
CA ALA A 81 5.40 11.39 5.53
C ALA A 81 5.46 10.45 4.32
N ALA A 82 4.77 10.79 3.22
CA ALA A 82 4.84 10.03 1.97
C ALA A 82 6.26 10.01 1.39
N THR A 83 6.95 11.16 1.40
CA THR A 83 8.35 11.27 0.94
C THR A 83 9.29 10.42 1.80
N ASN A 84 9.11 10.43 3.12
CA ASN A 84 9.87 9.58 4.02
C ASN A 84 9.62 8.10 3.72
N THR A 85 8.36 7.70 3.51
CA THR A 85 8.00 6.34 3.10
C THR A 85 8.72 5.92 1.81
N GLN A 86 8.85 6.83 0.84
CA GLN A 86 9.55 6.51 -0.40
C GLN A 86 11.07 6.44 -0.24
N VAL A 87 11.66 7.46 0.39
CA VAL A 87 13.12 7.66 0.39
C VAL A 87 13.80 6.91 1.53
N VAL A 88 13.23 6.96 2.74
CA VAL A 88 13.83 6.36 3.93
C VAL A 88 13.44 4.90 4.04
N ASP A 89 12.16 4.60 3.86
CA ASP A 89 11.63 3.25 4.00
C ASP A 89 11.70 2.44 2.69
N SER A 90 12.16 3.04 1.58
CA SER A 90 12.33 2.35 0.29
C SER A 90 11.05 1.69 -0.26
N PHE A 91 9.87 2.22 0.09
CA PHE A 91 8.61 1.75 -0.48
C PHE A 91 8.36 2.42 -1.83
N PHE A 92 7.73 1.71 -2.75
CA PHE A 92 7.22 2.35 -3.96
C PHE A 92 5.94 3.11 -3.63
N VAL A 93 5.98 4.45 -3.61
CA VAL A 93 4.81 5.27 -3.33
C VAL A 93 4.08 5.60 -4.64
N LYS A 94 2.82 5.18 -4.74
CA LYS A 94 1.93 5.53 -5.86
C LYS A 94 0.84 6.46 -5.35
N HIS A 95 0.81 7.68 -5.86
CA HIS A 95 -0.29 8.59 -5.63
C HIS A 95 -1.45 8.32 -6.59
N THR A 96 -2.68 8.37 -6.07
CA THR A 96 -3.93 8.29 -6.81
C THR A 96 -4.86 9.41 -6.37
N ARG A 97 -5.75 9.87 -7.25
CA ARG A 97 -6.66 10.98 -6.94
C ARG A 97 -7.85 10.53 -6.10
N ASP A 98 -8.30 9.31 -6.32
CA ASP A 98 -9.52 8.77 -5.72
C ASP A 98 -9.48 7.22 -5.68
N PRO A 99 -10.44 6.59 -4.97
CA PRO A 99 -10.54 5.13 -4.91
C PRO A 99 -10.74 4.45 -6.28
N GLN A 100 -11.32 5.13 -7.27
CA GLN A 100 -11.53 4.57 -8.60
C GLN A 100 -10.21 4.46 -9.37
N GLU A 101 -9.34 5.45 -9.26
CA GLU A 101 -7.98 5.41 -9.79
C GLU A 101 -7.15 4.35 -9.07
N SER A 102 -7.29 4.21 -7.74
CA SER A 102 -6.67 3.13 -6.96
C SER A 102 -7.07 1.74 -7.47
N ALA A 103 -8.37 1.50 -7.68
CA ALA A 103 -8.87 0.25 -8.24
C ALA A 103 -8.32 0.00 -9.66
N THR A 104 -8.27 1.04 -10.49
CA THR A 104 -7.70 0.96 -11.85
C THR A 104 -6.22 0.58 -11.81
N TYR A 105 -5.44 1.20 -10.92
CA TYR A 105 -4.03 0.88 -10.71
C TYR A 105 -3.83 -0.57 -10.26
N LEU A 106 -4.61 -1.04 -9.29
CA LEU A 106 -4.55 -2.43 -8.81
C LEU A 106 -4.90 -3.42 -9.93
N GLY A 107 -5.89 -3.11 -10.77
CA GLY A 107 -6.25 -3.93 -11.93
C GLY A 107 -5.16 -3.99 -13.01
N ILE A 108 -4.45 -2.88 -13.26
CA ILE A 108 -3.29 -2.86 -14.16
C ILE A 108 -2.13 -3.66 -13.56
N LEU A 109 -1.83 -3.46 -12.28
CA LEU A 109 -0.77 -4.18 -11.57
C LEU A 109 -1.02 -5.68 -11.55
N GLY A 110 -2.25 -6.11 -11.23
CA GLY A 110 -2.63 -7.52 -11.26
C GLY A 110 -2.49 -8.16 -12.65
N ARG A 111 -2.90 -7.45 -13.72
CA ARG A 111 -2.67 -7.92 -15.10
C ARG A 111 -1.19 -8.01 -15.47
N HIS A 112 -0.38 -7.06 -14.99
CA HIS A 112 1.06 -7.09 -15.22
C HIS A 112 1.71 -8.29 -14.52
N LEU A 113 1.37 -8.53 -13.25
CA LEU A 113 1.88 -9.67 -12.48
C LEU A 113 1.48 -11.00 -13.12
N LYS A 114 0.24 -11.15 -13.58
CA LYS A 114 -0.25 -12.34 -14.29
C LYS A 114 0.47 -12.61 -15.63
N ARG A 115 1.06 -11.60 -16.26
CA ARG A 115 1.87 -11.82 -17.49
C ARG A 115 3.31 -12.19 -17.19
N ARG A 116 3.81 -11.80 -16.01
CA ARG A 116 5.21 -12.02 -15.61
C ARG A 116 5.41 -13.40 -14.99
N PHE A 117 4.40 -13.95 -14.35
CA PHE A 117 4.37 -15.28 -13.73
C PHE A 117 3.29 -16.13 -14.39
#